data_AF-A0A953W0N1-F1
#
_entry.id   AF-A0A953W0N1-F1
#
_cell.length_a   1.000
_cell.length_b   1.000
_cell.length_c   1.000
_cell.angle_alpha   90.00
_cell.angle_beta   90.00
_cell.angle_gamma   90.00
#
_symmetry.space_group_name_H-M   'P 1'
#
loop_
_entity.id
_entity.type
_entity.pdbx_description
1 polymer ?
#
loop_
_entity_poly.entity_id
_entity_poly.type
_entity_poly.pdbx_seq_one_letter_code
_entity_poly.pdbx_strand_id
1 'polypeptide(L)'
;MFLRFFQILRGFKVPVSLREYLSFLEGMSAGLVTYDVEGFYYLARTAMVKDERHLDRFDLAFAEAFKGLEHVDLSELVAQTDLPKEWLQKLAEKHLSPEEMAEIEALGGFDKLMETL
;
A
#
# COMPACT_ATOMS: atom_id res chain seq x y z
N MET A 1 -11.33 0.19 0.21
CA MET A 1 -10.53 1.01 -0.72
C MET A 1 -10.95 0.83 -2.18
N PHE A 2 -10.79 -0.36 -2.79
CA PHE A 2 -11.01 -0.58 -4.23
C PHE A 2 -12.44 -0.36 -4.74
N LEU A 3 -13.46 -0.67 -3.92
CA LEU A 3 -14.85 -0.43 -4.30
C LEU A 3 -15.16 1.08 -4.48
N ARG A 4 -14.59 1.92 -3.60
CA ARG A 4 -14.70 3.39 -3.73
C ARG A 4 -14.04 3.85 -5.03
N PHE A 5 -12.83 3.36 -5.32
CA PHE A 5 -12.14 3.68 -6.57
C PHE A 5 -12.97 3.29 -7.81
N PHE A 6 -13.55 2.08 -7.82
CA PHE A 6 -14.46 1.64 -8.87
C PHE A 6 -15.71 2.54 -9.03
N GLN A 7 -16.26 3.03 -7.92
CA GLN A 7 -17.37 3.99 -7.95
C GLN A 7 -16.94 5.35 -8.50
N ILE A 8 -15.76 5.84 -8.13
CA ILE A 8 -15.20 7.10 -8.64
C ILE A 8 -14.99 7.02 -10.15
N LEU A 9 -14.40 5.94 -10.67
CA LEU A 9 -14.24 5.72 -12.12
C LEU A 9 -15.58 5.87 -12.87
N ARG A 10 -16.66 5.28 -12.35
CA ARG A 10 -18.00 5.43 -12.94
C ARG A 10 -18.55 6.85 -12.81
N GLY A 11 -18.25 7.53 -11.70
CA GLY A 11 -18.56 8.95 -11.51
C GLY A 11 -17.95 9.84 -12.59
N PHE A 12 -16.68 9.60 -12.93
CA PHE A 12 -15.94 10.26 -14.00
C PHE A 12 -16.27 9.75 -15.41
N LYS A 13 -17.31 8.93 -15.57
CA LYS A 13 -17.78 8.41 -16.86
C LYS A 13 -16.73 7.56 -17.58
N VAL A 14 -15.90 6.84 -16.85
CA VAL A 14 -15.13 5.70 -17.36
C VAL A 14 -16.10 4.51 -17.44
N PRO A 15 -16.29 3.87 -18.61
CA PRO A 15 -17.25 2.77 -18.80
C PRO A 15 -16.69 1.44 -18.26
N VAL A 16 -16.28 1.43 -16.99
CA VAL A 16 -15.73 0.24 -16.35
C VAL A 16 -16.86 -0.74 -15.99
N SER A 17 -16.66 -1.99 -16.37
CA SER A 17 -17.55 -3.11 -16.10
C SER A 17 -17.15 -3.86 -14.84
N LEU A 18 -18.07 -4.67 -14.31
CA LEU A 18 -17.78 -5.53 -13.16
C LEU A 18 -16.68 -6.54 -13.48
N ARG A 19 -16.64 -7.08 -14.71
CA ARG A 19 -15.63 -8.06 -15.12
C ARG A 19 -14.22 -7.47 -15.06
N GLU A 20 -14.06 -6.25 -15.55
CA GLU A 20 -12.78 -5.54 -15.55
C GLU A 20 -12.31 -5.23 -14.14
N TYR A 21 -13.25 -4.81 -13.27
CA TYR A 21 -12.96 -4.62 -11.86
C TYR A 21 -12.53 -5.92 -11.17
N LEU A 22 -13.19 -7.04 -11.46
CA LEU A 22 -12.78 -8.34 -10.92
C LEU A 22 -11.40 -8.77 -11.45
N SER A 23 -11.12 -8.55 -12.73
CA SER A 23 -9.79 -8.83 -13.32
C SER A 23 -8.68 -8.02 -12.64
N PHE A 24 -8.96 -6.75 -12.31
CA PHE A 24 -8.05 -5.93 -11.52
C PHE A 24 -7.80 -6.52 -10.13
N LEU A 25 -8.86 -6.94 -9.43
CA LEU A 25 -8.73 -7.56 -8.10
C LEU A 25 -7.97 -8.89 -8.14
N GLU A 26 -8.17 -9.70 -9.18
CA GLU A 26 -7.40 -10.93 -9.41
C GLU A 26 -5.91 -10.61 -9.56
N GLY A 27 -5.55 -9.58 -10.34
CA GLY A 27 -4.17 -9.13 -10.50
C GLY A 27 -3.53 -8.66 -9.18
N MET A 28 -4.29 -7.93 -8.36
CA MET A 28 -3.86 -7.54 -7.02
C MET A 28 -3.68 -8.76 -6.10
N SER A 29 -4.63 -9.71 -6.13
CA SER A 29 -4.57 -10.92 -5.32
C SER A 29 -3.42 -11.85 -5.72
N ALA A 30 -3.01 -11.81 -6.99
CA ALA A 30 -1.86 -12.56 -7.50
C ALA A 30 -0.51 -11.88 -7.18
N GLY A 31 -0.52 -10.69 -6.56
CA GLY A 31 0.69 -9.95 -6.22
C GLY A 31 1.43 -9.38 -7.43
N LEU A 32 0.74 -9.12 -8.55
CA LEU A 32 1.37 -8.55 -9.75
C LEU A 32 2.01 -7.18 -9.50
N VAL A 33 1.51 -6.45 -8.50
CA VAL A 33 2.03 -5.18 -8.03
C VAL A 33 1.99 -5.18 -6.52
N THR A 34 3.13 -4.89 -5.88
CA THR A 34 3.25 -4.83 -4.42
C THR A 34 4.09 -3.61 -4.05
N TYR A 35 3.60 -2.77 -3.15
CA TYR A 35 4.28 -1.55 -2.66
C TYR A 35 4.75 -0.57 -3.74
N ASP A 36 4.11 -0.58 -4.91
CA ASP A 36 4.43 0.28 -6.04
C ASP A 36 3.19 1.02 -6.53
N VAL A 37 3.18 2.35 -6.36
CA VAL A 37 2.08 3.24 -6.75
C VAL A 37 1.98 3.34 -8.27
N GLU A 38 3.11 3.38 -8.97
CA GLU A 38 3.14 3.51 -10.42
C GLU A 38 2.68 2.19 -11.07
N GLY A 39 3.18 1.06 -10.58
CA GLY A 39 2.67 -0.26 -10.97
C GLY A 39 1.17 -0.40 -10.73
N PHE A 40 0.68 0.12 -9.60
CA PHE A 40 -0.75 0.07 -9.28
C PHE A 40 -1.56 0.89 -10.29
N TYR A 41 -1.10 2.10 -10.62
CA TYR A 41 -1.70 2.97 -11.61
C TYR A 41 -1.82 2.26 -12.97
N TYR A 42 -0.73 1.65 -13.47
CA TYR A 42 -0.74 0.97 -14.77
C TYR A 42 -1.55 -0.33 -14.78
N LEU A 43 -1.54 -1.10 -13.69
CA LEU A 43 -2.37 -2.29 -13.56
C LEU A 43 -3.85 -1.90 -13.59
N ALA A 44 -4.24 -0.90 -12.81
CA ALA A 44 -5.61 -0.39 -12.77
C ALA A 44 -6.05 0.13 -14.14
N ARG A 45 -5.21 0.93 -14.80
CA ARG A 45 -5.47 1.48 -16.14
C ARG A 45 -5.66 0.38 -17.17
N THR A 46 -4.74 -0.58 -17.22
CA THR A 46 -4.78 -1.71 -18.15
C THR A 46 -6.00 -2.62 -17.92
N ALA A 47 -6.32 -2.89 -16.65
CA ALA A 47 -7.41 -3.78 -16.29
C ALA A 47 -8.79 -3.13 -16.52
N MET A 48 -8.94 -1.83 -16.28
CA MET A 48 -10.25 -1.17 -16.20
C MET A 48 -10.57 -0.16 -17.32
N VAL A 49 -9.63 0.14 -18.22
CA VAL A 49 -9.86 1.03 -19.36
C VAL A 49 -9.59 0.28 -20.67
N LYS A 50 -10.60 0.16 -21.53
CA LYS A 50 -10.52 -0.58 -22.81
C LYS A 50 -10.49 0.28 -24.05
N ASP A 51 -10.66 1.57 -23.88
CA ASP A 51 -10.72 2.54 -24.95
C ASP A 51 -9.86 3.74 -24.56
N GLU A 52 -8.94 4.12 -25.44
CA GLU A 52 -8.02 5.24 -25.21
C GLU A 52 -8.73 6.57 -24.95
N ARG A 53 -9.97 6.74 -25.45
CA ARG A 53 -10.77 7.96 -25.26
C ARG A 53 -11.18 8.20 -23.80
N HIS A 54 -10.92 7.23 -22.91
CA HIS A 54 -11.23 7.31 -21.49
C HIS A 54 -9.99 7.44 -20.61
N LEU A 55 -8.79 7.55 -21.19
CA LEU A 55 -7.54 7.69 -20.45
C LEU A 55 -7.51 8.97 -19.61
N ASP A 56 -7.83 10.12 -20.21
CA ASP A 56 -7.86 11.40 -19.47
C ASP A 56 -8.85 11.36 -18.29
N ARG A 57 -9.99 10.68 -18.48
CA ARG A 57 -11.01 10.53 -17.43
C ARG A 57 -10.53 9.62 -16.31
N PHE A 58 -9.80 8.56 -16.67
CA PHE A 58 -9.17 7.68 -15.70
C PHE A 58 -8.13 8.46 -14.88
N ASP A 59 -7.31 9.29 -15.50
CA ASP A 59 -6.27 10.07 -14.80
C ASP A 59 -6.88 11.03 -13.78
N LEU A 60 -7.95 11.75 -14.15
CA LEU A 60 -8.70 12.61 -13.24
C LEU A 60 -9.34 11.81 -12.09
N ALA A 61 -9.94 10.66 -12.40
CA ALA A 61 -10.55 9.79 -11.40
C ALA A 61 -9.53 9.18 -10.44
N PHE A 62 -8.34 8.84 -10.95
CA PHE A 62 -7.24 8.32 -10.15
C PHE A 62 -6.72 9.40 -9.20
N ALA A 63 -6.45 10.60 -9.72
CA ALA A 63 -6.04 11.74 -8.91
C ALA A 63 -7.07 12.03 -7.79
N GLU A 64 -8.37 12.05 -8.10
CA GLU A 64 -9.43 12.25 -7.09
C GLU A 64 -9.53 11.10 -6.09
N ALA A 65 -9.32 9.85 -6.53
CA ALA A 65 -9.41 8.69 -5.65
C ALA A 65 -8.31 8.66 -4.59
N PHE A 66 -7.10 9.13 -4.95
CA PHE A 66 -5.90 9.08 -4.10
C PHE A 66 -5.46 10.45 -3.58
N LYS A 67 -6.22 11.51 -3.85
CA LYS A 67 -5.99 12.86 -3.32
C LYS A 67 -5.90 12.82 -1.80
N GLY A 68 -4.79 13.34 -1.26
CA GLY A 68 -4.54 13.39 0.20
C GLY A 68 -3.80 12.19 0.77
N LEU A 69 -3.44 11.19 -0.04
CA LEU A 69 -2.57 10.08 0.38
C LEU A 69 -1.07 10.37 0.19
N GLU A 70 -0.73 11.56 -0.34
CA GLU A 70 0.66 12.01 -0.60
C GLU A 70 1.45 12.26 0.70
N HIS A 71 0.75 12.42 1.83
CA HIS A 71 1.34 12.72 3.15
C HIS A 71 0.86 11.73 4.21
N VAL A 72 0.88 10.43 3.91
CA VAL A 72 0.79 9.46 5.00
C VAL A 72 2.15 9.42 5.68
N ASP A 73 2.26 10.12 6.81
CA ASP A 73 3.46 10.06 7.64
C ASP A 73 3.62 8.61 8.11
N LEU A 74 4.77 7.99 7.82
CA LEU A 74 5.06 6.63 8.26
C LEU A 74 4.95 6.51 9.78
N SER A 75 5.20 7.60 10.51
CA SER A 75 5.01 7.66 11.96
C SER A 75 3.54 7.49 12.38
N GLU A 76 2.57 8.01 11.61
CA GLU A 76 1.14 7.81 11.87
C GLU A 76 0.69 6.38 11.55
N LEU A 77 1.27 5.75 10.52
CA LEU A 77 1.03 4.34 10.20
C LEU A 77 1.54 3.40 11.30
N VAL A 78 2.75 3.67 11.80
CA VAL A 78 3.35 2.91 12.92
C VAL A 78 2.59 3.16 14.21
N ALA A 79 2.15 4.39 14.48
CA ALA A 79 1.37 4.72 15.68
C ALA A 79 -0.05 4.13 15.67
N GLN A 80 -0.69 3.98 14.51
CA GLN A 80 -2.00 3.31 14.37
C GLN A 80 -1.90 1.79 14.45
N THR A 81 -0.72 1.24 14.21
CA THR A 81 -0.48 -0.19 14.39
C THR A 81 -0.03 -0.37 15.84
N ASP A 82 -0.95 -0.81 16.69
CA ASP A 82 -0.67 -1.19 18.09
C ASP A 82 0.22 -2.46 18.07
N LEU A 83 1.48 -2.29 17.65
CA LEU A 83 2.41 -3.36 17.33
C LEU A 83 2.86 -3.97 18.66
N PRO A 84 2.47 -5.22 19.00
CA PRO A 84 2.79 -5.77 20.30
C PRO A 84 4.31 -5.92 20.43
N LYS A 85 4.89 -5.38 21.51
CA LYS A 85 6.35 -5.48 21.77
C LYS A 85 6.85 -6.93 21.72
N GLU A 86 6.02 -7.89 22.13
CA GLU A 86 6.32 -9.32 22.08
C GLU A 86 6.51 -9.87 20.65
N TRP A 87 5.84 -9.27 19.65
CA TRP A 87 6.02 -9.67 18.25
C TRP A 87 7.37 -9.19 17.69
N LEU A 88 7.78 -7.97 18.05
CA LEU A 88 9.09 -7.43 17.70
C LEU A 88 10.21 -8.27 18.32
N GLN A 89 10.08 -8.63 19.59
CA GLN A 89 11.05 -9.50 20.27
C GLN A 89 11.16 -10.88 19.59
N LYS A 90 10.03 -11.52 19.26
CA LYS A 90 10.04 -12.81 18.56
C LYS A 90 10.58 -12.73 17.13
N LEU A 91 10.38 -11.61 16.43
CA LEU A 91 10.97 -11.37 15.11
C LEU A 91 12.49 -11.18 15.21
N ALA A 92 12.93 -10.41 16.19
CA ALA A 92 14.35 -10.21 16.49
C ALA A 92 15.07 -11.52 16.82
N GLU A 93 14.50 -12.34 17.71
CA GLU A 93 15.03 -13.67 18.05
C GLU A 93 15.13 -14.61 16.84
N LYS A 94 14.23 -14.45 15.85
CA LYS A 94 14.17 -15.33 14.68
C LYS A 94 15.06 -14.88 13.53
N HIS A 95 15.40 -13.59 13.44
CA HIS A 95 16.06 -13.01 12.28
C HIS A 95 17.43 -12.37 12.56
N LEU A 96 17.77 -12.06 13.81
CA LEU A 96 19.05 -11.45 14.16
C LEU A 96 20.06 -12.50 14.61
N SER A 97 21.30 -12.34 14.16
CA SER A 97 22.43 -13.10 14.67
C SER A 97 22.75 -12.69 16.12
N PRO A 98 23.49 -13.53 16.88
CA PRO A 98 23.85 -13.22 18.26
C PRO A 98 24.61 -11.90 18.42
N GLU A 99 25.37 -11.51 17.40
CA GLU A 99 26.17 -10.27 17.37
C GLU A 99 25.25 -9.04 17.24
N GLU A 100 24.28 -9.09 16.32
CA GLU A 100 23.31 -8.01 16.13
C GLU A 100 22.38 -7.87 17.35
N MET A 101 22.05 -8.97 18.01
CA MET A 101 21.25 -8.96 19.25
C MET A 101 21.99 -8.27 20.41
N ALA A 102 23.31 -8.47 20.50
CA ALA A 102 24.16 -7.81 21.50
C ALA A 102 24.32 -6.31 21.23
N GLU A 103 24.35 -5.88 19.98
CA GLU A 103 24.35 -4.45 19.63
C GLU A 103 23.06 -3.75 20.06
N ILE A 104 21.90 -4.41 19.91
CA ILE A 104 20.60 -3.88 20.36
C ILE A 104 20.55 -3.76 21.88
N GLU A 105 21.08 -4.73 22.62
CA GLU A 105 21.23 -4.61 24.08
C GLU A 105 22.18 -3.48 24.48
N ALA A 106 23.32 -3.33 23.78
CA ALA A 106 24.29 -2.27 24.03
C ALA A 106 23.75 -0.86 23.75
N LEU A 107 22.85 -0.72 22.78
CA LEU A 107 22.12 0.52 22.47
C LEU A 107 21.08 0.89 23.55
N GLY A 108 20.84 0.03 24.54
CA GLY A 108 19.89 0.25 25.63
C GLY A 108 18.53 -0.37 25.40
N GLY A 109 18.48 -1.44 24.59
CA GLY A 109 17.29 -2.24 24.34
C GLY A 109 16.40 -1.69 23.23
N PHE A 110 15.39 -2.48 22.88
CA PHE A 110 14.44 -2.19 21.79
C PHE A 110 13.72 -0.85 21.95
N ASP A 111 13.49 -0.40 23.18
CA ASP A 111 12.81 0.87 23.45
C ASP A 111 13.62 2.07 22.94
N LYS A 112 14.94 2.08 23.14
CA LYS A 112 15.80 3.16 22.63
C LYS A 112 15.96 3.12 21.12
N LEU A 113 16.00 1.92 20.55
CA LEU A 113 16.11 1.73 19.09
C LEU A 113 14.87 2.29 18.38
N MET A 114 13.69 2.14 18.99
CA MET A 114 12.44 2.76 18.54
C MET A 114 12.40 4.28 18.74
N GLU A 115 13.08 4.84 19.73
CA GLU A 115 13.20 6.30 19.90
C GLU A 115 14.13 6.96 18.86
N THR A 116 15.05 6.18 18.27
CA THR A 116 16.00 6.67 17.27
C THR A 116 15.52 6.59 15.82
N LEU A 117 14.39 5.93 15.55
CA LEU A 117 13.80 5.72 14.22
C LEU A 117 12.54 6.59 14.05
#